data_AF-A0A424XV82-F1
#
_entry.id   AF-A0A424XV82-F1
#
_cell.length_a   1.000
_cell.length_b   1.000
_cell.length_c   1.000
_cell.angle_alpha   90.00
_cell.angle_beta   90.00
_cell.angle_gamma   90.00
#
_symmetry.space_group_name_H-M   'P 1'
#
loop_
_entity.id
_entity.type
_entity.pdbx_description
1 polymer ?
#
loop_
_entity_poly.entity_id
_entity_poly.type
_entity_poly.pdbx_seq_one_letter_code
_entity_poly.pdbx_strand_id
1 'polypeptide(L)'
;MLDSDEEFFEELRKAFAVEAQDHLETITQGLLSMEEAPEDSSSKDTLEQIFRAAHSLKGAARAVNLSGVGSICQSLETVFSALQKGSLKLQKH
;
A
#
# COMPACT_ATOMS: atom_id res chain seq x y z
N MET A 1 11.57 23.70 22.60
CA MET A 1 11.47 23.74 21.12
C MET A 1 11.41 22.34 20.55
N LEU A 2 12.21 21.39 21.05
CA LEU A 2 12.08 19.95 20.71
C LEU A 2 10.68 19.38 21.03
N ASP A 3 10.03 19.83 22.11
CA ASP A 3 8.69 19.36 22.49
C ASP A 3 7.62 19.71 21.44
N SER A 4 7.75 20.87 20.76
CA SER A 4 6.78 21.32 19.76
C SER A 4 6.86 20.54 18.45
N ASP A 5 8.07 20.11 18.07
CA ASP A 5 8.26 19.26 16.88
C ASP A 5 7.73 17.84 17.13
N GLU A 6 7.91 17.32 18.35
CA GLU A 6 7.41 15.99 18.73
C GLU A 6 5.88 15.94 18.79
N GLU A 7 5.24 16.94 19.41
CA GLU A 7 3.78 17.10 19.40
C GLU A 7 3.22 17.20 17.97
N PHE A 8 3.90 17.95 17.10
CA PHE A 8 3.52 18.07 15.69
C PHE A 8 3.58 16.73 14.95
N PHE A 9 4.66 15.97 15.13
CA PHE A 9 4.79 14.63 14.52
C PHE A 9 3.77 13.64 15.09
N GLU A 10 3.37 13.76 16.35
CA GLU A 10 2.33 12.92 16.94
C GLU A 10 0.98 13.14 16.23
N GLU A 11 0.59 14.40 16.00
CA GLU A 11 -0.64 14.73 15.27
C GLU A 11 -0.59 14.26 13.81
N LEU A 12 0.56 14.42 13.15
CA LEU A 12 0.74 13.88 11.80
C LEU A 12 0.62 12.34 11.77
N ARG A 13 1.14 11.64 12.77
CA ARG A 13 1.03 10.18 12.88
C ARG A 13 -0.41 9.72 13.14
N LYS A 14 -1.21 10.50 13.88
CA LYS A 14 -2.64 10.24 14.07
C LYS A 14 -3.39 10.34 12.75
N ALA A 15 -3.15 11.41 11.97
CA ALA A 15 -3.73 11.56 10.64
C ALA A 15 -3.28 10.43 9.69
N PHE A 16 -1.99 10.10 9.70
CA PHE A 16 -1.43 8.98 8.95
C PHE A 16 -2.10 7.65 9.31
N ALA A 17 -2.38 7.37 10.58
CA ALA A 17 -3.00 6.11 10.99
C ALA A 17 -4.38 5.91 10.37
N VAL A 18 -5.16 6.99 10.24
CA VAL A 18 -6.47 6.96 9.56
C VAL A 18 -6.30 6.70 8.07
N GLU A 19 -5.43 7.46 7.39
CA GLU A 19 -5.18 7.29 5.96
C GLU A 19 -4.59 5.90 5.65
N ALA A 20 -3.73 5.39 6.52
CA ALA A 20 -3.14 4.06 6.40
C ALA A 20 -4.20 2.97 6.44
N GLN A 21 -5.23 3.13 7.28
CA GLN A 21 -6.33 2.17 7.35
C GLN A 21 -7.10 2.11 6.02
N ASP A 22 -7.39 3.25 5.40
CA ASP A 22 -8.10 3.33 4.12
C ASP A 22 -7.29 2.68 2.97
N HIS A 23 -5.98 2.94 2.93
CA HIS A 23 -5.10 2.32 1.93
C HIS A 23 -4.97 0.80 2.16
N LEU A 24 -4.85 0.36 3.42
CA LEU A 24 -4.79 -1.07 3.76
C LEU A 24 -6.08 -1.82 3.41
N GLU A 25 -7.23 -1.19 3.61
CA GLU A 25 -8.52 -1.74 3.18
C GLU A 25 -8.57 -1.90 1.67
N THR A 26 -8.17 -0.86 0.92
CA THR A 26 -8.10 -0.91 -0.55
C THR A 26 -7.18 -2.04 -1.04
N ILE A 27 -6.01 -2.18 -0.43
CA ILE A 27 -5.06 -3.27 -0.75
C ILE A 27 -5.70 -4.63 -0.46
N THR A 28 -6.31 -4.79 0.71
CA THR A 28 -6.90 -6.07 1.14
C THR A 28 -8.05 -6.49 0.23
N GLN A 29 -8.99 -5.58 -0.04
CA GLN A 29 -10.13 -5.85 -0.92
C GLN A 29 -9.70 -6.16 -2.35
N GLY A 30 -8.68 -5.46 -2.85
CA GLY A 30 -8.11 -5.75 -4.15
C GLY A 30 -7.47 -7.15 -4.21
N LEU A 31 -6.72 -7.55 -3.17
CA LEU A 31 -6.10 -8.88 -3.10
C LEU A 31 -7.16 -10.00 -3.08
N LEU A 32 -8.21 -9.85 -2.27
CA LEU A 32 -9.34 -10.79 -2.25
C LEU A 32 -10.03 -10.88 -3.61
N SER A 33 -10.28 -9.73 -4.25
CA SER A 33 -10.88 -9.69 -5.59
C SER A 33 -10.03 -10.40 -6.63
N MET A 34 -8.69 -10.32 -6.53
CA MET A 34 -7.77 -11.02 -7.42
C MET A 34 -7.73 -12.54 -7.17
N GLU A 35 -7.96 -12.98 -5.94
CA GLU A 35 -8.06 -14.40 -5.58
C GLU A 35 -9.33 -15.03 -6.19
N GLU A 36 -10.47 -14.34 -6.08
CA GLU A 36 -11.77 -14.82 -6.57
C GLU A 36 -11.94 -14.70 -8.10
N ALA A 37 -11.27 -13.75 -8.75
CA ALA A 37 -11.39 -13.47 -10.18
C ALA A 37 -10.91 -14.62 -11.09
N PRO A 38 -11.59 -14.97 -12.20
CA PRO A 38 -11.05 -15.91 -13.20
C PRO A 38 -9.68 -15.49 -13.73
N GLU A 39 -8.82 -16.46 -14.10
CA GLU A 39 -7.38 -16.24 -14.41
C GLU A 39 -7.07 -15.15 -15.46
N ASP A 40 -8.04 -14.74 -16.28
CA ASP A 40 -7.80 -13.89 -17.46
C ASP A 40 -8.60 -12.57 -17.53
N SER A 41 -9.53 -12.26 -16.61
CA SER A 41 -10.58 -11.24 -16.91
C SER A 41 -10.67 -9.99 -16.02
N SER A 42 -9.94 -9.83 -14.92
CA SER A 42 -10.09 -8.62 -14.07
C SER A 42 -8.85 -8.17 -13.29
N SER A 43 -7.66 -8.74 -13.54
CA SER A 43 -6.50 -8.50 -12.67
C SER A 43 -5.82 -7.13 -12.84
N LYS A 44 -5.88 -6.48 -14.01
CA LYS A 44 -5.05 -5.28 -14.27
C LYS A 44 -5.51 -4.03 -13.53
N ASP A 45 -6.79 -3.69 -13.59
CA ASP A 45 -7.32 -2.49 -12.95
C ASP A 45 -7.26 -2.62 -11.42
N THR A 46 -7.57 -3.79 -10.89
CA THR A 46 -7.41 -4.11 -9.46
C THR A 46 -5.94 -4.03 -9.04
N LEU A 47 -5.00 -4.61 -9.80
CA LEU A 47 -3.56 -4.46 -9.53
C LEU A 47 -3.12 -3.00 -9.53
N GLU A 48 -3.65 -2.19 -10.44
CA GLU A 48 -3.31 -0.76 -10.53
C GLU A 48 -3.85 0.02 -9.32
N GLN A 49 -5.07 -0.30 -8.87
CA GLN A 49 -5.64 0.27 -7.64
C GLN A 49 -4.80 -0.07 -6.41
N ILE A 50 -4.47 -1.34 -6.22
CA ILE A 50 -3.63 -1.79 -5.09
C ILE A 50 -2.25 -1.13 -5.14
N PHE A 51 -1.64 -1.05 -6.34
CA PHE A 51 -0.34 -0.39 -6.51
C PHE A 51 -0.38 1.09 -6.11
N ARG A 52 -1.42 1.83 -6.53
CA ARG A 52 -1.60 3.23 -6.15
C ARG A 52 -1.78 3.41 -4.64
N ALA A 53 -2.59 2.56 -4.00
CA ALA A 53 -2.77 2.58 -2.54
C ALA A 53 -1.45 2.34 -1.80
N ALA A 54 -0.67 1.35 -2.22
CA ALA A 54 0.67 1.09 -1.65
C ALA A 54 1.64 2.26 -1.87
N HIS A 55 1.58 2.91 -3.03
CA HIS A 55 2.41 4.08 -3.36
C HIS A 55 2.09 5.29 -2.48
N SER A 56 0.80 5.60 -2.33
CA SER A 56 0.34 6.68 -1.46
C SER A 56 0.72 6.41 -0.01
N LEU A 57 0.50 5.20 0.48
CA LEU A 57 0.86 4.78 1.84
C LEU A 57 2.37 4.91 2.10
N LYS A 58 3.22 4.57 1.12
CA LYS A 58 4.68 4.78 1.20
C LYS A 58 5.03 6.26 1.36
N GLY A 59 4.39 7.12 0.57
CA GLY A 59 4.59 8.57 0.61
C GLY A 59 4.20 9.14 1.97
N ALA A 60 3.02 8.78 2.46
CA ALA A 60 2.50 9.20 3.76
C ALA A 60 3.41 8.73 4.90
N ALA A 61 3.87 7.46 4.87
CA ALA A 61 4.78 6.92 5.88
C ALA A 61 6.13 7.66 5.95
N ARG A 62 6.66 8.08 4.80
CA ARG A 62 7.89 8.91 4.74
C ARG A 62 7.67 10.29 5.32
N ALA A 63 6.50 10.90 5.07
CA ALA A 63 6.17 12.24 5.59
C ALA A 63 6.11 12.26 7.13
N VAL A 64 5.77 11.14 7.77
CA VAL A 64 5.67 11.02 9.23
C VAL A 64 6.84 10.29 9.91
N ASN A 65 7.97 10.15 9.19
CA ASN A 65 9.20 9.49 9.67
C ASN A 65 9.03 8.01 10.09
N LEU A 66 8.08 7.29 9.50
CA LEU A 66 7.89 5.86 9.71
C LEU A 66 8.57 5.04 8.60
N SER A 67 9.91 5.05 8.62
CA SER A 67 10.73 4.42 7.57
C SER A 67 10.46 2.92 7.39
N GLY A 68 10.20 2.19 8.48
CA GLY A 68 9.87 0.77 8.43
C GLY A 68 8.61 0.47 7.61
N VAL A 69 7.57 1.29 7.76
CA VAL A 69 6.34 1.15 6.95
C VAL A 69 6.63 1.47 5.49
N GLY A 70 7.39 2.55 5.23
CA GLY A 70 7.82 2.90 3.88
C GLY A 70 8.59 1.79 3.17
N SER A 71 9.45 1.05 3.88
CA SER A 71 10.17 -0.11 3.33
C SER A 71 9.24 -1.27 2.98
N ILE A 72 8.23 -1.55 3.80
CA ILE A 72 7.23 -2.59 3.51
C ILE A 72 6.42 -2.21 2.26
N CYS A 73 5.95 -0.96 2.16
CA CYS A 73 5.23 -0.48 0.98
C CYS A 73 6.08 -0.54 -0.30
N GLN A 74 7.39 -0.27 -0.20
CA GLN A 74 8.30 -0.42 -1.34
C GLN A 74 8.42 -1.88 -1.82
N SER A 75 8.43 -2.84 -0.89
CA SER A 75 8.40 -4.27 -1.23
C SER A 75 7.09 -4.66 -1.89
N LEU A 76 5.95 -4.16 -1.40
CA LEU A 76 4.63 -4.36 -2.02
C LEU A 76 4.59 -3.83 -3.46
N GLU A 77 5.04 -2.59 -3.69
CA GLU A 77 5.13 -2.02 -5.04
C GLU A 77 5.97 -2.90 -6.00
N THR A 78 7.06 -3.47 -5.50
CA THR A 78 7.94 -4.33 -6.29
C THR A 78 7.20 -5.59 -6.75
N VAL A 79 6.45 -6.23 -5.84
CA VAL A 79 5.65 -7.42 -6.14
C VAL A 79 4.52 -7.09 -7.12
N PHE A 80 3.76 -6.02 -6.88
CA PHE A 80 2.66 -5.63 -7.77
C PHE A 80 3.16 -5.19 -9.16
N SER A 81 4.32 -4.53 -9.24
CA SER A 81 4.95 -4.21 -10.52
C SER A 81 5.35 -5.49 -11.28
N ALA A 82 5.88 -6.50 -10.57
CA ALA A 82 6.24 -7.77 -11.18
C ALA A 82 5.02 -8.54 -11.72
N LEU A 83 3.89 -8.47 -11.01
CA LEU A 83 2.59 -8.99 -11.45
C LEU A 83 2.06 -8.25 -12.69
N GLN A 84 2.08 -6.91 -12.70
CA GLN A 84 1.65 -6.12 -13.85
C GLN A 84 2.47 -6.40 -15.12
N LYS A 85 3.78 -6.63 -14.96
CA LYS A 85 4.70 -6.98 -16.06
C LYS A 85 4.58 -8.43 -16.53
N GLY A 86 3.80 -9.27 -15.84
CA GLY A 86 3.70 -10.71 -16.10
C GLY A 86 4.96 -11.51 -15.75
N SER A 87 5.93 -10.88 -15.08
CA SER A 87 7.15 -11.54 -14.60
C SER A 87 6.92 -12.37 -13.33
N LEU A 88 5.82 -12.09 -12.61
CA LEU A 88 5.27 -12.92 -11.55
C LEU A 88 3.86 -13.32 -11.96
N LYS A 89 3.46 -14.56 -11.69
CA LYS A 89 2.09 -15.03 -11.87
C LYS A 89 1.45 -15.27 -10.51
N LEU A 90 0.20 -14.85 -10.36
CA LEU A 90 -0.57 -15.17 -9.18
C LEU A 90 -0.80 -16.69 -9.14
N GLN A 91 -0.48 -17.34 -8.02
CA GLN A 91 -0.84 -18.73 -7.80
C GLN A 91 -2.06 -18.75 -6.89
N LYS A 92 -3.13 -19.41 -7.34
CA LYS A 92 -4.30 -19.68 -6.53
C LYS A 92 -4.10 -20.98 -5.77
N HIS A 93 -4.53 -21.01 -4.51
CA HIS A 93 -4.54 -22.23 -3.70
C HIS A 93 -5.78 -23.08 -4.03
#